data_AF-F6PH94-F1
#
_entry.id   AF-F6PH94-F1
#
_cell.length_a   1.000
_cell.length_b   1.000
_cell.length_c   1.000
_cell.angle_alpha   90.00
_cell.angle_beta   90.00
_cell.angle_gamma   90.00
#
_symmetry.space_group_name_H-M   'P 1'
#
loop_
_entity.id
_entity.type
_entity.pdbx_description
1 polymer ?
#
loop_
_entity_poly.entity_id
_entity_poly.type
_entity_poly.pdbx_seq_one_letter_code
_entity_poly.pdbx_strand_id
1 'polypeptide(L)'
;MLVLRSLVVFLSVQSLAATRNKLLLISFDGFSPVFAERVDTQAFSYLNTNGVRAKFVKTAFPTLTTPSHVTIATGLYSESHGVVHNLKFNRSHSGTNETFYTTLTENDWWDNGAEPIWITAVKQGLRSGGYRFPGSYATYDGFRATKSILDKEEEFSEDEWRMRVDGVMSWFVKDQMDVVALYFEYPDLTCHELGMDSEVVTKQTIPLINRTILYLLDKVKQNGLIDNLNIIITSDHGFENVDQSVTEEDVISLSRYVDESLISFRLV
;
A
#
# COMPACT_ATOMS: atom_id res chain seq x y z
N MET A 1 41.60 62.37 -18.01
CA MET A 1 41.46 61.24 -17.06
C MET A 1 40.04 60.70 -17.21
N LEU A 2 39.83 59.72 -18.09
CA LEU A 2 38.54 59.03 -18.23
C LEU A 2 38.53 57.85 -17.24
N VAL A 3 37.62 57.85 -16.27
CA VAL A 3 37.42 56.73 -15.35
C VAL A 3 36.36 55.81 -15.97
N LEU A 4 36.81 54.67 -16.50
CA LEU A 4 35.91 53.60 -16.94
C LEU A 4 35.34 52.91 -15.69
N ARG A 5 34.05 53.05 -15.42
CA ARG A 5 33.34 52.25 -14.41
C ARG A 5 32.83 50.97 -15.07
N SER A 6 33.48 49.85 -14.81
CA SER A 6 33.01 48.53 -15.22
C SER A 6 31.77 48.15 -14.40
N LEU A 7 30.62 48.04 -15.07
CA LEU A 7 29.39 47.53 -14.49
C LEU A 7 29.43 45.99 -14.56
N VAL A 8 29.60 45.32 -13.43
CA VAL A 8 29.50 43.86 -13.33
C VAL A 8 28.03 43.50 -13.13
N VAL A 9 27.39 42.94 -14.16
CA VAL A 9 26.03 42.41 -14.09
C VAL A 9 26.13 40.95 -13.66
N PHE A 10 25.71 40.65 -12.43
CA PHE A 10 25.50 39.27 -11.98
C PHE A 10 24.19 38.77 -12.58
N LEU A 11 24.26 38.02 -13.68
CA LEU A 11 23.16 37.18 -14.13
C LEU A 11 23.07 35.97 -13.19
N SER A 12 22.14 36.01 -12.25
CA SER A 12 21.71 34.82 -11.54
C SER A 12 20.96 33.94 -12.52
N VAL A 13 21.64 32.90 -13.02
CA VAL A 13 20.94 31.78 -13.66
C VAL A 13 20.19 31.05 -12.55
N GLN A 14 18.95 31.49 -12.28
CA GLN A 14 18.01 30.63 -11.59
C GLN A 14 17.73 29.47 -12.53
N SER A 15 18.40 28.34 -12.29
CA SER A 15 17.91 27.05 -12.75
C SER A 15 16.45 26.98 -12.29
N LEU A 16 15.49 27.07 -13.21
CA LEU A 16 14.15 26.56 -12.98
C LEU A 16 14.36 25.07 -12.69
N ALA A 17 14.53 24.71 -11.42
CA ALA A 17 14.44 23.33 -11.02
C ALA A 17 13.08 22.86 -11.51
N ALA A 18 13.07 21.97 -12.51
CA ALA A 18 11.83 21.39 -12.99
C ALA A 18 11.10 20.86 -11.77
N THR A 19 9.87 21.33 -11.55
CA THR A 19 9.04 20.87 -10.44
C THR A 19 8.87 19.36 -10.63
N ARG A 20 9.47 18.59 -9.72
CA ARG A 20 9.38 17.14 -9.75
C ARG A 20 7.96 16.75 -9.35
N ASN A 21 7.33 15.94 -10.18
CA ASN A 21 6.01 15.38 -9.86
C ASN A 21 6.12 14.49 -8.62
N LYS A 22 5.16 14.65 -7.73
CA LYS A 22 5.00 13.84 -6.52
C LYS A 22 4.31 12.51 -6.85
N LEU A 23 4.40 11.54 -5.96
CA LEU A 23 3.77 10.24 -6.10
C LEU A 23 2.92 9.91 -4.88
N LEU A 24 1.66 9.56 -5.12
CA LEU A 24 0.78 8.89 -4.17
C LEU A 24 0.49 7.47 -4.66
N LEU A 25 0.99 6.48 -3.93
CA LEU A 25 0.67 5.06 -4.13
C LEU A 25 -0.44 4.67 -3.16
N ILE A 26 -1.57 4.19 -3.67
CA ILE A 26 -2.73 3.77 -2.87
C ILE A 26 -2.98 2.30 -3.11
N SER A 27 -3.11 1.52 -2.04
CA SER A 27 -3.53 0.13 -2.09
C SER A 27 -4.86 -0.06 -1.37
N PHE A 28 -5.81 -0.69 -2.06
CA PHE A 28 -7.02 -1.25 -1.46
C PHE A 28 -6.83 -2.77 -1.40
N ASP A 29 -6.70 -3.34 -0.21
CA ASP A 29 -6.39 -4.75 0.00
C ASP A 29 -7.47 -5.66 -0.58
N GLY A 30 -7.09 -6.72 -1.29
CA GLY A 30 -8.01 -7.73 -1.82
C GLY A 30 -8.98 -7.19 -2.88
N PHE A 31 -8.71 -6.02 -3.45
CA PHE A 31 -9.51 -5.44 -4.53
C PHE A 31 -9.31 -6.23 -5.83
N SER A 32 -10.14 -7.25 -6.00
CA SER A 32 -10.23 -8.03 -7.23
C SER A 32 -10.66 -7.17 -8.43
N PRO A 33 -10.08 -7.35 -9.63
CA PRO A 33 -10.49 -6.61 -10.84
C PRO A 33 -11.97 -6.80 -11.18
N VAL A 34 -12.59 -7.89 -10.72
CA VAL A 34 -14.00 -8.16 -10.96
C VAL A 34 -14.93 -7.15 -10.28
N PHE A 35 -14.51 -6.50 -9.19
CA PHE A 35 -15.31 -5.46 -8.54
C PHE A 35 -15.47 -4.22 -9.42
N ALA A 36 -14.41 -3.85 -10.15
CA ALA A 36 -14.45 -2.75 -11.10
C ALA A 36 -15.28 -3.07 -12.37
N GLU A 37 -15.65 -4.33 -12.58
CA GLU A 37 -16.50 -4.78 -13.69
C GLU A 37 -17.97 -4.94 -13.27
N ARG A 38 -18.21 -5.43 -12.04
CA ARG A 38 -19.55 -5.76 -11.53
C ARG A 38 -20.27 -4.58 -10.92
N VAL A 39 -19.53 -3.64 -10.32
CA VAL A 39 -20.11 -2.47 -9.66
C VAL A 39 -19.77 -1.25 -10.51
N ASP A 40 -20.78 -0.69 -11.18
CA ASP A 40 -20.61 0.59 -11.87
C ASP A 40 -20.38 1.68 -10.83
N THR A 41 -19.19 2.27 -10.83
CA THR A 41 -18.84 3.35 -9.92
C THR A 41 -18.35 4.56 -10.69
N GLN A 42 -18.78 5.74 -10.23
CA GLN A 42 -18.43 7.00 -10.83
C GLN A 42 -16.91 7.26 -10.78
N ALA A 43 -16.25 6.85 -9.69
CA ALA A 43 -14.81 6.97 -9.52
C ALA A 43 -14.05 6.22 -10.62
N PHE A 44 -14.38 4.94 -10.85
CA PHE A 44 -13.69 4.14 -11.86
C PHE A 44 -13.97 4.64 -13.26
N SER A 45 -15.20 5.07 -13.55
CA SER A 45 -15.55 5.71 -14.83
C SER A 45 -14.74 7.00 -15.06
N TYR A 46 -14.57 7.83 -14.03
CA TYR A 46 -13.74 9.03 -14.10
C TYR A 46 -12.27 8.68 -14.35
N LEU A 47 -11.70 7.73 -13.60
CA LEU A 47 -10.31 7.30 -13.74
C LEU A 47 -10.04 6.65 -15.10
N ASN A 48 -10.98 5.88 -15.64
CA ASN A 48 -10.87 5.28 -16.97
C ASN A 48 -10.86 6.33 -18.08
N THR A 49 -11.59 7.43 -17.90
CA THR A 49 -11.70 8.50 -18.89
C THR A 49 -10.52 9.47 -18.81
N ASN A 50 -10.02 9.74 -17.60
CA ASN A 50 -9.03 10.79 -17.33
C ASN A 50 -7.66 10.25 -16.90
N GLY A 51 -7.45 8.94 -16.96
CA GLY A 51 -6.24 8.28 -16.50
C GLY A 51 -5.85 7.10 -17.37
N VAL A 52 -5.02 6.21 -16.81
CA VAL A 52 -4.56 4.97 -17.48
C VAL A 52 -4.98 3.78 -16.63
N ARG A 53 -5.62 2.79 -17.26
CA ARG A 53 -6.04 1.55 -16.62
C ARG A 53 -5.38 0.34 -17.27
N ALA A 54 -4.73 -0.49 -16.47
CA ALA A 54 -4.43 -1.88 -16.83
C ALA A 54 -5.68 -2.75 -16.63
N LYS A 55 -5.85 -3.81 -17.43
CA LYS A 55 -6.98 -4.75 -17.28
C LYS A 55 -6.95 -5.43 -15.90
N PHE A 56 -5.77 -5.88 -15.49
CA PHE A 56 -5.46 -6.41 -14.17
C PHE A 56 -3.94 -6.36 -13.96
N VAL A 57 -3.50 -6.50 -12.71
CA VAL A 57 -2.10 -6.69 -12.33
C VAL A 57 -1.90 -8.15 -11.95
N LYS A 58 -0.80 -8.76 -12.39
CA LYS A 58 -0.45 -10.13 -11.99
C LYS A 58 0.36 -10.08 -10.70
N THR A 59 -0.25 -10.48 -9.59
CA THR A 59 0.39 -10.56 -8.28
C THR A 59 1.48 -11.65 -8.25
N ALA A 60 2.58 -11.38 -7.52
CA ALA A 60 3.61 -12.38 -7.26
C ALA A 60 3.10 -13.45 -6.28
N PHE A 61 3.55 -14.69 -6.46
CA PHE A 61 3.19 -15.76 -5.53
C PHE A 61 4.08 -15.71 -4.27
N PRO A 62 3.52 -15.91 -3.05
CA PRO A 62 2.12 -16.18 -2.76
C PRO A 62 1.26 -14.91 -2.76
N THR A 63 -0.01 -15.05 -3.18
CA THR A 63 -0.99 -13.94 -3.23
C THR A 63 -1.53 -13.64 -1.82
N LEU A 64 -0.64 -13.15 -0.95
CA LEU A 64 -0.90 -12.73 0.41
C LEU A 64 -0.56 -11.25 0.57
N THR A 65 -1.19 -10.58 1.54
CA THR A 65 -1.04 -9.14 1.79
C THR A 65 0.40 -8.67 1.89
N THR A 66 1.15 -9.14 2.89
CA THR A 66 2.49 -8.65 3.19
C THR A 66 3.46 -8.92 2.04
N PRO A 67 3.58 -10.16 1.51
CA PRO A 67 4.50 -10.43 0.40
C PRO A 67 4.19 -9.60 -0.85
N SER A 68 2.91 -9.45 -1.19
CA SER A 68 2.46 -8.72 -2.38
C SER A 68 2.75 -7.22 -2.27
N HIS A 69 2.48 -6.62 -1.11
CA HIS A 69 2.81 -5.21 -0.87
C HIS A 69 4.33 -4.94 -0.90
N VAL A 70 5.15 -5.86 -0.40
CA VAL A 70 6.62 -5.73 -0.51
C VAL A 70 7.08 -5.85 -1.95
N THR A 71 6.51 -6.76 -2.72
CA THR A 71 6.76 -6.84 -4.18
C THR A 71 6.44 -5.52 -4.86
N ILE A 72 5.29 -4.90 -4.56
CA ILE A 72 4.91 -3.59 -5.12
C ILE A 72 5.92 -2.51 -4.72
N ALA A 73 6.35 -2.49 -3.47
CA ALA A 73 7.24 -1.45 -2.95
C ALA A 73 8.68 -1.57 -3.44
N THR A 74 9.15 -2.79 -3.74
CA THR A 74 10.58 -3.08 -4.00
C THR A 74 10.85 -3.51 -5.45
N GLY A 75 9.84 -4.01 -6.17
CA GLY A 75 9.99 -4.62 -7.48
C GLY A 75 10.62 -6.02 -7.49
N LEU A 76 10.81 -6.63 -6.31
CA LEU A 76 11.40 -7.96 -6.15
C LEU A 76 10.33 -9.03 -5.98
N TYR A 77 10.66 -10.29 -6.29
CA TYR A 77 9.82 -11.45 -5.90
C TYR A 77 10.02 -11.82 -4.44
N SER A 78 9.07 -12.57 -3.86
CA SER A 78 9.12 -12.97 -2.45
C SER A 78 10.33 -13.82 -2.07
N GLU A 79 10.87 -14.60 -3.00
CA GLU A 79 12.13 -15.32 -2.81
C GLU A 79 13.35 -14.40 -2.69
N SER A 80 13.28 -13.20 -3.28
CA SER A 80 14.37 -12.21 -3.25
C SER A 80 14.22 -11.22 -2.11
N HIS A 81 12.98 -10.80 -1.80
CA HIS A 81 12.71 -9.84 -0.74
C HIS A 81 12.40 -10.48 0.62
N GLY A 82 12.54 -11.80 0.78
CA GLY A 82 12.51 -12.53 2.05
C GLY A 82 11.17 -12.61 2.80
N VAL A 83 10.24 -11.68 2.57
CA VAL A 83 8.91 -11.62 3.18
C VAL A 83 7.96 -12.55 2.43
N VAL A 84 7.84 -13.80 2.88
CA VAL A 84 7.10 -14.85 2.16
C VAL A 84 5.71 -15.17 2.73
N HIS A 85 5.30 -14.55 3.84
CA HIS A 85 3.99 -14.76 4.46
C HIS A 85 3.54 -13.52 5.24
N ASN A 86 2.24 -13.43 5.56
CA ASN A 86 1.69 -12.42 6.49
C ASN A 86 2.13 -12.64 7.96
N LEU A 87 2.75 -13.77 8.23
CA LEU A 87 3.21 -14.19 9.56
C LEU A 87 4.72 -14.34 9.49
N LYS A 88 5.43 -13.81 10.48
CA LYS A 88 6.87 -14.04 10.63
C LYS A 88 7.05 -15.30 11.46
N PHE A 89 7.69 -16.29 10.87
CA PHE A 89 8.11 -17.48 11.62
C PHE A 89 9.43 -17.21 12.33
N ASN A 90 9.42 -17.17 13.67
CA ASN A 90 10.62 -17.01 14.46
C ASN A 90 11.28 -18.37 14.75
N ARG A 91 12.32 -18.71 13.98
CA ARG A 91 13.09 -19.96 14.18
C ARG A 91 13.87 -19.99 15.50
N SER A 92 14.18 -18.83 16.07
CA SER A 92 15.11 -18.67 17.19
C SER A 92 14.43 -18.55 18.55
N HIS A 93 13.14 -18.22 18.60
CA HIS A 93 12.31 -18.18 19.81
C HIS A 93 11.12 -19.12 19.68
N SER A 94 11.17 -20.25 20.39
CA SER A 94 10.02 -21.11 20.76
C SER A 94 9.06 -21.61 19.67
N GLY A 95 9.30 -21.37 18.37
CA GLY A 95 8.42 -21.81 17.29
C GLY A 95 7.07 -21.08 17.24
N THR A 96 7.01 -19.83 17.72
CA THR A 96 5.79 -19.01 17.70
C THR A 96 5.73 -18.14 16.44
N ASN A 97 4.51 -17.94 15.92
CA ASN A 97 4.25 -17.00 14.82
C ASN A 97 3.96 -15.61 15.38
N GLU A 98 4.63 -14.59 14.84
CA GLU A 98 4.22 -13.22 15.05
C GLU A 98 3.08 -12.88 14.07
N THR A 99 2.00 -12.29 14.58
CA THR A 99 0.83 -11.88 13.78
C THR A 99 1.18 -10.72 12.85
N PHE A 100 0.39 -10.52 11.80
CA PHE A 100 0.56 -9.45 10.81
C PHE A 100 0.97 -8.11 11.44
N TYR A 101 0.17 -7.58 12.37
CA TYR A 101 0.44 -6.30 13.04
C TYR A 101 1.73 -6.26 13.86
N THR A 102 2.08 -7.36 14.53
CA THR A 102 3.35 -7.43 15.27
C THR A 102 4.52 -7.37 14.31
N THR A 103 4.42 -8.03 13.15
CA THR A 103 5.51 -8.02 12.17
C THR A 103 5.76 -6.65 11.56
N LEU A 104 4.77 -5.77 11.42
CA LEU A 104 4.90 -4.48 10.71
C LEU A 104 6.00 -3.55 11.26
N THR A 105 6.43 -3.74 12.50
CA THR A 105 7.50 -2.94 13.15
C THR A 105 8.80 -3.72 13.41
N GLU A 106 8.88 -4.98 13.01
CA GLU A 106 10.01 -5.87 13.26
C GLU A 106 11.12 -5.67 12.22
N ASN A 107 12.10 -4.79 12.50
CA ASN A 107 13.13 -4.43 11.53
C ASN A 107 13.82 -5.64 10.87
N ASP A 108 14.21 -6.68 11.63
CA ASP A 108 14.88 -7.87 11.09
C ASP A 108 14.05 -8.64 10.05
N TRP A 109 12.73 -8.45 10.03
CA TRP A 109 11.86 -9.05 9.02
C TRP A 109 11.87 -8.28 7.70
N TRP A 110 11.91 -6.96 7.80
CA TRP A 110 11.80 -6.04 6.66
C TRP A 110 13.17 -5.67 6.08
N ASP A 111 14.19 -5.51 6.93
CA ASP A 111 15.56 -5.16 6.56
C ASP A 111 16.36 -6.39 6.11
N ASN A 112 15.91 -6.99 5.02
CA ASN A 112 16.53 -8.18 4.42
C ASN A 112 17.30 -7.86 3.13
N GLY A 113 17.62 -6.58 2.92
CA GLY A 113 18.28 -6.07 1.71
C GLY A 113 17.32 -5.65 0.59
N ALA A 114 16.01 -5.88 0.74
CA ALA A 114 15.00 -5.37 -0.19
C ALA A 114 14.66 -3.91 0.13
N GLU A 115 15.13 -2.99 -0.70
CA GLU A 115 14.88 -1.56 -0.51
C GLU A 115 13.53 -1.13 -1.11
N PRO A 116 12.57 -0.64 -0.28
CA PRO A 116 11.31 -0.15 -0.80
C PRO A 116 11.41 1.30 -1.28
N ILE A 117 10.48 1.70 -2.15
CA ILE A 117 10.47 3.00 -2.84
C ILE A 117 10.58 4.22 -1.90
N TRP A 118 9.99 4.15 -0.70
CA TRP A 118 10.08 5.25 0.28
C TRP A 118 11.48 5.40 0.87
N ILE A 119 12.27 4.33 0.96
CA ILE A 119 13.67 4.38 1.39
C ILE A 119 14.56 4.85 0.25
N THR A 120 14.32 4.36 -0.98
CA THR A 120 15.00 4.85 -2.18
C THR A 120 14.86 6.37 -2.33
N ALA A 121 13.64 6.90 -2.10
CA ALA A 121 13.39 8.34 -2.11
C ALA A 121 14.25 9.08 -1.05
N VAL A 122 14.27 8.59 0.19
CA VAL A 122 15.04 9.21 1.29
C VAL A 122 16.54 9.18 1.01
N LYS A 123 17.08 8.06 0.51
CA LYS A 123 18.50 7.96 0.12
C LYS A 123 18.88 8.94 -0.99
N GLN A 124 17.92 9.37 -1.81
CA GLN A 124 18.10 10.38 -2.85
C GLN A 124 17.80 11.82 -2.38
N GLY A 125 17.61 12.03 -1.07
CA GLY A 125 17.35 13.35 -0.49
C GLY A 125 15.91 13.84 -0.65
N LEU A 126 14.98 12.96 -1.03
CA LEU A 126 13.56 13.25 -1.10
C LEU A 126 12.85 12.91 0.21
N ARG A 127 11.65 13.46 0.40
CA ARG A 127 10.82 13.18 1.57
C ARG A 127 9.79 12.11 1.24
N SER A 128 9.63 11.13 2.12
CA SER A 128 8.69 10.04 1.91
C SER A 128 7.82 9.75 3.12
N GLY A 129 6.66 9.15 2.90
CA GLY A 129 5.83 8.70 4.01
C GLY A 129 5.00 7.46 3.73
N GLY A 130 4.56 6.84 4.82
CA GLY A 130 3.69 5.66 4.79
C GLY A 130 2.51 5.80 5.75
N TYR A 131 1.29 5.66 5.22
CA TYR A 131 0.06 5.67 6.00
C TYR A 131 -0.59 4.28 5.89
N ARG A 132 -0.55 3.54 6.99
CA ARG A 132 -0.82 2.10 7.17
C ARG A 132 -0.15 1.12 6.19
N PHE A 133 0.68 1.58 5.25
CA PHE A 133 1.23 0.72 4.21
C PHE A 133 2.24 -0.30 4.77
N PRO A 134 2.12 -1.61 4.46
CA PRO A 134 3.01 -2.64 4.99
C PRO A 134 4.49 -2.34 4.77
N GLY A 135 5.28 -2.45 5.83
CA GLY A 135 6.72 -2.20 5.80
C GLY A 135 7.14 -0.74 5.86
N SER A 136 6.23 0.23 5.75
CA SER A 136 6.59 1.65 5.74
C SER A 136 7.04 2.22 7.09
N TYR A 137 6.95 1.43 8.16
CA TYR A 137 7.36 1.76 9.54
C TYR A 137 8.73 1.25 9.94
N ALA A 138 9.24 0.28 9.18
CA ALA A 138 10.50 -0.37 9.49
C ALA A 138 11.68 0.54 9.16
N THR A 139 12.80 0.27 9.83
CA THR A 139 14.11 0.81 9.46
C THR A 139 14.76 -0.15 8.47
N TYR A 140 15.34 0.39 7.40
CA TYR A 140 16.06 -0.36 6.37
C TYR A 140 17.46 0.22 6.23
N ASP A 141 18.51 -0.53 6.53
CA ASP A 141 19.91 -0.07 6.42
C ASP A 141 20.15 1.27 7.17
N GLY A 142 19.51 1.43 8.33
CA GLY A 142 19.56 2.66 9.14
C GLY A 142 18.69 3.83 8.62
N PHE A 143 18.01 3.68 7.49
CA PHE A 143 17.09 4.68 6.94
C PHE A 143 15.63 4.39 7.31
N ARG A 144 14.82 5.45 7.41
CA ARG A 144 13.38 5.38 7.66
C ARG A 144 12.67 6.35 6.73
N ALA A 145 11.40 6.08 6.42
CA ALA A 145 10.55 7.09 5.80
C ALA A 145 10.50 8.35 6.67
N THR A 146 10.34 9.52 6.04
CA THR A 146 10.29 10.81 6.75
C THR A 146 9.14 10.87 7.75
N LYS A 147 8.02 10.21 7.44
CA LYS A 147 6.86 10.10 8.33
C LYS A 147 6.10 8.82 8.10
N SER A 148 5.70 8.14 9.18
CA SER A 148 4.86 6.96 9.07
C SER A 148 3.81 6.92 10.18
N ILE A 149 2.57 6.56 9.84
CA ILE A 149 1.47 6.31 10.81
C ILE A 149 1.04 4.84 10.75
N LEU A 150 1.20 4.12 11.87
CA LEU A 150 0.66 2.78 12.12
C LEU A 150 -0.20 2.85 13.39
N ASP A 151 -1.43 3.28 13.24
CA ASP A 151 -2.48 3.12 14.24
C ASP A 151 -3.19 1.77 14.01
N LYS A 152 -3.60 1.13 15.11
CA LYS A 152 -4.05 -0.27 15.13
C LYS A 152 -5.56 -0.45 14.95
N GLU A 153 -6.29 0.63 14.70
CA GLU A 153 -7.76 0.58 14.64
C GLU A 153 -8.22 0.39 13.19
N GLU A 154 -8.55 -0.85 12.83
CA GLU A 154 -9.29 -1.17 11.61
C GLU A 154 -10.73 -0.69 11.78
N GLU A 155 -11.08 0.44 11.17
CA GLU A 155 -12.44 0.98 11.25
C GLU A 155 -13.07 1.05 9.86
N PHE A 156 -14.21 0.38 9.69
CA PHE A 156 -15.06 0.56 8.51
C PHE A 156 -15.85 1.87 8.65
N SER A 157 -15.17 3.00 8.45
CA SER A 157 -15.73 4.33 8.67
C SER A 157 -15.34 5.29 7.56
N GLU A 158 -16.34 5.92 6.95
CA GLU A 158 -16.11 6.92 5.92
C GLU A 158 -15.35 8.15 6.46
N ASP A 159 -15.62 8.54 7.70
CA ASP A 159 -14.93 9.66 8.33
C ASP A 159 -13.46 9.35 8.57
N GLU A 160 -13.15 8.13 9.02
CA GLU A 160 -11.78 7.66 9.21
C GLU A 160 -11.00 7.64 7.88
N TRP A 161 -11.60 7.13 6.81
CA TRP A 161 -10.95 7.08 5.50
C TRP A 161 -10.72 8.48 4.91
N ARG A 162 -11.67 9.40 5.12
CA ARG A 162 -11.52 10.82 4.76
C ARG A 162 -10.40 11.47 5.57
N MET A 163 -10.26 11.15 6.85
CA MET A 163 -9.15 11.61 7.68
C MET A 163 -7.79 11.11 7.18
N ARG A 164 -7.68 9.85 6.72
CA ARG A 164 -6.44 9.35 6.09
C ARG A 164 -6.11 10.16 4.83
N VAL A 165 -7.09 10.38 3.96
CA VAL A 165 -6.93 11.20 2.73
C VAL A 165 -6.47 12.61 3.08
N ASP A 166 -7.16 13.30 3.98
CA ASP A 166 -6.82 14.67 4.41
C ASP A 166 -5.41 14.73 5.04
N GLY A 167 -5.05 13.71 5.83
CA GLY A 167 -3.72 13.56 6.40
C GLY A 167 -2.63 13.50 5.33
N VAL A 168 -2.80 12.65 4.32
CA VAL A 168 -1.86 12.52 3.20
C VAL A 168 -1.79 13.80 2.36
N MET A 169 -2.92 14.46 2.09
CA MET A 169 -2.91 15.76 1.41
C MET A 169 -2.13 16.81 2.20
N SER A 170 -2.32 16.84 3.52
CA SER A 170 -1.57 17.72 4.41
C SER A 170 -0.06 17.41 4.37
N TRP A 171 0.35 16.15 4.24
CA TRP A 171 1.77 15.79 4.11
C TRP A 171 2.37 16.30 2.80
N PHE A 172 1.64 16.23 1.69
CA PHE A 172 2.11 16.79 0.42
C PHE A 172 2.25 18.30 0.47
N VAL A 173 1.27 19.00 1.06
CA VAL A 173 1.23 20.47 1.06
C VAL A 173 2.12 21.09 2.14
N LYS A 174 2.08 20.58 3.37
CA LYS A 174 2.80 21.19 4.52
C LYS A 174 4.17 20.57 4.72
N ASP A 175 4.24 19.25 4.69
CA ASP A 175 5.49 18.52 4.94
C ASP A 175 6.35 18.37 3.66
N GLN A 176 5.81 18.80 2.51
CA GLN A 176 6.47 18.78 1.20
C GLN A 176 6.94 17.37 0.82
N MET A 177 6.16 16.33 1.15
CA MET A 177 6.47 14.94 0.76
C MET A 177 6.55 14.78 -0.75
N ASP A 178 7.43 13.90 -1.22
CA ASP A 178 7.61 13.57 -2.63
C ASP A 178 6.96 12.22 -2.97
N VAL A 179 7.03 11.25 -2.06
CA VAL A 179 6.44 9.91 -2.22
C VAL A 179 5.63 9.56 -0.98
N VAL A 180 4.35 9.23 -1.13
CA VAL A 180 3.52 8.72 -0.04
C VAL A 180 2.86 7.42 -0.45
N ALA A 181 2.94 6.40 0.39
CA ALA A 181 2.19 5.15 0.27
C ALA A 181 1.02 5.14 1.28
N LEU A 182 -0.19 4.86 0.81
CA LEU A 182 -1.43 4.87 1.57
C LEU A 182 -2.14 3.52 1.40
N TYR A 183 -2.65 2.96 2.48
CA TYR A 183 -3.26 1.64 2.50
C TYR A 183 -4.63 1.65 3.18
N PHE A 184 -5.54 0.85 2.63
CA PHE A 184 -6.86 0.54 3.16
C PHE A 184 -7.06 -0.97 3.19
N GLU A 185 -7.53 -1.49 4.31
CA GLU A 185 -7.73 -2.91 4.61
C GLU A 185 -8.92 -3.54 3.87
N TYR A 186 -9.60 -2.78 3.02
CA TYR A 186 -10.88 -3.15 2.39
C TYR A 186 -10.75 -3.10 0.86
N PRO A 187 -11.42 -4.01 0.13
CA PRO A 187 -12.50 -4.87 0.59
C PRO A 187 -12.09 -6.20 1.26
N ASP A 188 -10.81 -6.52 1.36
CA ASP A 188 -10.30 -7.81 1.87
C ASP A 188 -10.98 -8.28 3.17
N LEU A 189 -10.96 -7.45 4.23
CA LEU A 189 -11.59 -7.80 5.52
C LEU A 189 -13.06 -8.18 5.39
N THR A 190 -13.86 -7.38 4.67
CA THR A 190 -15.29 -7.71 4.49
C THR A 190 -15.48 -8.95 3.63
N CYS A 191 -14.61 -9.18 2.65
CA CYS A 191 -14.68 -10.37 1.81
C CYS A 191 -14.33 -11.63 2.61
N HIS A 192 -13.37 -11.57 3.53
CA HIS A 192 -13.07 -12.65 4.46
C HIS A 192 -14.24 -12.99 5.38
N GLU A 193 -14.96 -11.97 5.87
CA GLU A 193 -16.09 -12.19 6.76
C GLU A 193 -17.34 -12.71 6.04
N LEU A 194 -17.65 -12.19 4.85
CA LEU A 194 -18.97 -12.34 4.24
C LEU A 194 -18.95 -12.95 2.83
N GLY A 195 -17.76 -13.13 2.24
CA GLY A 195 -17.60 -13.51 0.84
C GLY A 195 -17.73 -12.30 -0.11
N MET A 196 -17.01 -12.38 -1.22
CA MET A 196 -16.90 -11.28 -2.20
C MET A 196 -18.22 -10.94 -2.91
N ASP A 197 -19.17 -11.89 -2.95
CA ASP A 197 -20.47 -11.72 -3.60
C ASP A 197 -21.57 -11.23 -2.65
N SER A 198 -21.24 -11.00 -1.37
CA SER A 198 -22.23 -10.56 -0.39
C SER A 198 -22.83 -9.19 -0.71
N GLU A 199 -24.06 -8.97 -0.24
CA GLU A 199 -24.69 -7.66 -0.38
C GLU A 199 -23.92 -6.56 0.36
N VAL A 200 -23.23 -6.87 1.46
CA VAL A 200 -22.42 -5.90 2.20
C VAL A 200 -21.22 -5.46 1.36
N VAL A 201 -20.48 -6.40 0.77
CA VAL A 201 -19.35 -6.06 -0.12
C VAL A 201 -19.84 -5.24 -1.31
N THR A 202 -20.86 -5.72 -2.02
CA THR A 202 -21.31 -5.11 -3.29
C THR A 202 -22.07 -3.79 -3.12
N LYS A 203 -22.85 -3.63 -2.04
CA LYS A 203 -23.70 -2.45 -1.82
C LYS A 203 -23.16 -1.48 -0.77
N GLN A 204 -22.14 -1.83 0.01
CA GLN A 204 -21.57 -0.96 1.05
C GLN A 204 -20.06 -0.76 0.88
N THR A 205 -19.26 -1.83 0.90
CA THR A 205 -17.79 -1.75 0.86
C THR A 205 -17.26 -1.14 -0.44
N ILE A 206 -17.67 -1.67 -1.60
CA ILE A 206 -17.24 -1.12 -2.90
C ILE A 206 -17.76 0.32 -3.11
N PRO A 207 -19.03 0.65 -2.78
CA PRO A 207 -19.49 2.04 -2.79
C PRO A 207 -18.72 2.99 -1.87
N LEU A 208 -18.25 2.54 -0.70
CA LEU A 208 -17.39 3.35 0.17
C LEU A 208 -16.04 3.64 -0.49
N ILE A 209 -15.39 2.63 -1.07
CA ILE A 209 -14.15 2.81 -1.86
C ILE A 209 -14.37 3.85 -2.97
N ASN A 210 -15.47 3.75 -3.72
CA ASN A 210 -15.83 4.75 -4.73
C ASN A 210 -15.92 6.16 -4.14
N ARG A 211 -16.66 6.36 -3.03
CA ARG A 211 -16.79 7.68 -2.40
C ARG A 211 -15.46 8.22 -1.90
N THR A 212 -14.60 7.35 -1.37
CA THR A 212 -13.24 7.72 -0.92
C THR A 212 -12.36 8.16 -2.08
N ILE A 213 -12.41 7.47 -3.23
CA ILE A 213 -11.66 7.89 -4.42
C ILE A 213 -12.19 9.23 -4.96
N LEU A 214 -13.50 9.41 -5.04
CA LEU A 214 -14.08 10.70 -5.46
C LEU A 214 -13.65 11.84 -4.52
N TYR A 215 -13.66 11.60 -3.22
CA TYR A 215 -13.21 12.55 -2.23
C TYR A 215 -11.71 12.87 -2.36
N LEU A 216 -10.88 11.85 -2.56
CA LEU A 216 -9.45 12.02 -2.84
C LEU A 216 -9.23 12.94 -4.04
N LEU A 217 -9.92 12.69 -5.16
CA LEU A 217 -9.79 13.49 -6.38
C LEU A 217 -10.19 14.96 -6.15
N ASP A 218 -11.28 15.19 -5.41
CA ASP A 218 -11.70 16.52 -4.98
C ASP A 218 -10.64 17.20 -4.10
N LYS A 219 -10.06 16.47 -3.14
CA LYS A 219 -9.02 17.00 -2.26
C LYS A 219 -7.71 17.30 -2.98
N VAL A 220 -7.32 16.49 -3.94
CA VAL A 220 -6.16 16.75 -4.82
C VAL A 220 -6.36 18.07 -5.56
N LYS A 221 -7.56 18.31 -6.09
CA LYS A 221 -7.92 19.57 -6.75
C LYS A 221 -7.91 20.76 -5.77
N GLN A 222 -8.54 20.62 -4.61
CA GLN A 222 -8.61 21.69 -3.59
C GLN A 222 -7.22 22.11 -3.07
N ASN A 223 -6.28 21.17 -3.01
CA ASN A 223 -4.91 21.43 -2.57
C ASN A 223 -3.98 21.86 -3.71
N GLY A 224 -4.48 22.08 -4.93
CA GLY A 224 -3.69 22.53 -6.08
C GLY A 224 -2.66 21.51 -6.56
N LEU A 225 -2.92 20.21 -6.35
CA LEU A 225 -1.98 19.13 -6.66
C LEU A 225 -2.23 18.47 -8.02
N ILE A 226 -3.27 18.88 -8.75
CA ILE A 226 -3.73 18.21 -9.98
C ILE A 226 -2.65 18.10 -11.07
N ASP A 227 -1.80 19.12 -11.21
CA ASP A 227 -0.76 19.18 -12.25
C ASP A 227 0.60 18.62 -11.78
N ASN A 228 0.72 18.23 -10.51
CA ASN A 228 2.01 17.91 -9.87
C ASN A 228 1.98 16.64 -9.00
N LEU A 229 0.87 15.89 -9.00
CA LEU A 229 0.74 14.65 -8.24
C LEU A 229 0.34 13.50 -9.16
N ASN A 230 1.22 12.52 -9.30
CA ASN A 230 0.89 11.23 -9.88
C ASN A 230 0.21 10.36 -8.82
N ILE A 231 -0.91 9.73 -9.18
CA ILE A 231 -1.65 8.82 -8.30
C ILE A 231 -1.67 7.45 -8.94
N ILE A 232 -1.18 6.44 -8.22
CA ILE A 232 -1.31 5.03 -8.57
C ILE A 232 -2.30 4.42 -7.59
N ILE A 233 -3.40 3.88 -8.09
CA ILE A 233 -4.35 3.09 -7.29
C ILE A 233 -4.18 1.64 -7.73
N THR A 234 -3.85 0.78 -6.78
CA THR A 234 -3.60 -0.63 -7.01
C THR A 234 -4.27 -1.49 -5.93
N SER A 235 -4.14 -2.79 -6.11
CA SER A 235 -4.35 -3.79 -5.07
C SER A 235 -3.13 -4.70 -5.04
N ASP A 236 -3.00 -5.42 -3.94
CA ASP A 236 -1.98 -6.41 -3.70
C ASP A 236 -2.37 -7.78 -4.25
N HIS A 237 -3.61 -8.23 -4.04
CA HIS A 237 -4.17 -9.46 -4.60
C HIS A 237 -5.66 -9.34 -4.94
N GLY A 238 -6.19 -10.40 -5.56
CA GLY A 238 -7.63 -10.54 -5.75
C GLY A 238 -8.30 -11.15 -4.53
N PHE A 239 -9.50 -11.69 -4.74
CA PHE A 239 -10.22 -12.46 -3.73
C PHE A 239 -10.95 -13.62 -4.43
N GLU A 240 -11.10 -14.74 -3.73
CA GLU A 240 -11.89 -15.88 -4.19
C GLU A 240 -12.69 -16.42 -3.01
N ASN A 241 -13.95 -16.79 -3.25
CA ASN A 241 -14.77 -17.39 -2.21
C ASN A 241 -14.28 -18.81 -1.95
N VAL A 242 -14.12 -19.17 -0.67
CA VAL A 242 -14.10 -20.57 -0.29
C VAL A 242 -15.54 -21.06 -0.32
N ASP A 243 -15.81 -22.10 -1.12
CA ASP A 243 -17.12 -22.70 -1.19
C ASP A 243 -17.53 -23.19 0.21
N GLN A 244 -18.65 -22.68 0.75
CA GLN A 244 -19.11 -23.05 2.09
C GLN A 244 -19.65 -24.49 2.15
N SER A 245 -19.85 -25.14 0.99
CA SER A 245 -20.13 -26.56 0.90
C SER A 245 -18.89 -27.44 1.01
N VAL A 246 -17.68 -26.85 1.08
CA VAL A 246 -16.42 -27.54 1.38
C VAL A 246 -16.60 -28.32 2.67
N THR A 247 -16.60 -29.63 2.51
CA THR A 247 -16.62 -30.58 3.62
C THR A 247 -15.18 -30.90 4.03
N GLU A 248 -15.00 -31.70 5.09
CA GLU A 248 -13.66 -32.20 5.40
C GLU A 248 -13.06 -33.06 4.26
N GLU A 249 -13.84 -33.51 3.26
CA GLU A 249 -13.32 -34.22 2.09
C GLU A 249 -12.69 -33.27 1.07
N ASP A 250 -13.11 -32.00 1.05
CA ASP A 250 -12.61 -30.94 0.17
C ASP A 250 -11.40 -30.21 0.76
N VAL A 251 -11.06 -30.49 2.02
CA VAL A 251 -9.89 -29.98 2.72
C VAL A 251 -8.82 -31.06 2.81
N ILE A 252 -7.60 -30.73 2.37
CA ILE A 252 -6.43 -31.58 2.62
C ILE A 252 -6.03 -31.40 4.09
N SER A 253 -6.60 -32.22 4.97
CA SER A 253 -6.17 -32.30 6.36
C SER A 253 -4.90 -33.15 6.47
N LEU A 254 -3.77 -32.53 6.84
CA LEU A 254 -2.50 -33.24 7.00
C LEU A 254 -2.57 -34.31 8.10
N SER A 255 -3.42 -34.15 9.12
CA SER A 255 -3.59 -35.16 10.19
C SER A 255 -4.08 -36.51 9.70
N ARG A 256 -4.66 -36.58 8.49
CA ARG A 256 -5.03 -37.84 7.84
C ARG A 256 -3.83 -38.61 7.27
N TYR A 257 -2.69 -37.94 7.09
CA TYR A 257 -1.53 -38.46 6.38
C TYR A 257 -0.25 -38.50 7.23
N VAL A 258 -0.20 -37.72 8.31
CA VAL A 258 0.96 -37.68 9.22
C VAL A 258 0.52 -37.91 10.66
N ASP A 259 1.39 -38.53 11.44
CA ASP A 259 1.23 -38.64 12.89
C ASP A 259 1.34 -37.24 13.51
N GLU A 260 0.23 -36.72 14.04
CA GLU A 260 0.18 -35.40 14.66
C GLU A 260 1.18 -35.25 15.82
N SER A 261 1.59 -36.35 16.47
CA SER A 261 2.61 -36.30 17.52
C SER A 261 4.00 -35.87 17.01
N LEU A 262 4.23 -35.97 15.70
CA LEU A 262 5.44 -35.51 15.03
C LEU A 262 5.36 -34.03 14.61
N ILE A 263 4.20 -33.39 14.72
CA ILE A 263 4.00 -31.99 14.38
C ILE A 263 4.36 -31.13 15.59
N SER A 264 5.49 -30.43 15.50
CA SER A 264 5.97 -29.56 16.58
C SER A 264 5.40 -28.14 16.54
N PHE A 265 4.53 -27.79 15.58
CA PHE A 265 3.97 -26.44 15.45
C PHE A 265 2.56 -26.45 14.87
N ARG A 266 1.74 -25.47 15.28
CA ARG A 266 0.45 -25.17 14.66
C ARG A 266 0.46 -23.72 14.21
N LEU A 267 0.10 -23.47 12.95
CA LEU A 267 -0.27 -22.13 12.49
C LEU A 267 -1.62 -21.85 13.16
N VAL A 268 -1.66 -20.94 14.14
CA VAL A 268 -2.89 -20.45 14.77
C VAL A 268 -3.36 -19.23 14.02
#